data_AF-A0A9E4AMP4-F1
#
_entry.id   AF-A0A9E4AMP4-F1
#
_cell.length_a   1.000
_cell.length_b   1.000
_cell.length_c   1.000
_cell.angle_alpha   90.00
_cell.angle_beta   90.00
_cell.angle_gamma   90.00
#
_symmetry.space_group_name_H-M   'P 1'
#
loop_
_entity.id
_entity.type
_entity.pdbx_description
1 polymer ?
#
loop_
_entity_poly.entity_id
_entity_poly.type
_entity_poly.pdbx_seq_one_letter_code
_entity_poly.pdbx_strand_id
1 'polypeptide(L)'
;MAQTTPSSGQSRSRILTNILIIIVVAAIAGVLVWTLKPTPESVTGPSAPSFGFDKTSDKLQVGFVLVGPTSDWGFNYQHNQGRLAMEARLRDKVHTVVAENIPETAEVERVMQRMINEGAELIYATSYGYLESALRVAEKNPNVTFMHC
;
A
#
# COMPACT_ATOMS: atom_id res chain seq x y z
N MET A 1 -14.09 40.99 -71.63
CA MET A 1 -13.76 39.76 -70.89
C MET A 1 -14.34 39.92 -69.49
N ALA A 2 -15.27 39.05 -69.10
CA ALA A 2 -16.21 39.29 -68.00
C ALA A 2 -15.56 39.23 -66.61
N GLN A 3 -15.88 40.21 -65.77
CA GLN A 3 -15.59 40.24 -64.33
C GLN A 3 -16.58 39.31 -63.61
N THR A 4 -16.09 38.30 -62.89
CA THR A 4 -16.90 37.48 -61.97
C THR A 4 -16.66 37.94 -60.54
N THR A 5 -17.62 38.66 -59.99
CA THR A 5 -17.74 38.98 -58.56
C THR A 5 -17.94 37.68 -57.76
N PRO A 6 -17.30 37.47 -56.60
CA PRO A 6 -17.56 36.31 -55.77
C PRO A 6 -18.95 36.41 -55.13
N SER A 7 -19.76 35.35 -55.31
CA SER A 7 -21.08 35.18 -54.73
C SER A 7 -21.00 35.15 -53.19
N SER A 8 -21.64 36.12 -52.55
CA SER A 8 -21.72 36.32 -51.09
C SER A 8 -22.37 35.16 -50.31
N GLY A 9 -22.92 34.15 -51.01
CA GLY A 9 -23.53 32.96 -50.41
C GLY A 9 -22.54 31.86 -50.01
N GLN A 10 -21.39 31.75 -50.68
CA GLN A 10 -20.45 30.64 -50.45
C GLN A 10 -19.65 30.80 -49.14
N SER A 11 -19.38 32.05 -48.73
CA SER A 11 -18.63 32.35 -47.50
C SER A 11 -19.49 32.10 -46.24
N ARG A 12 -20.76 32.51 -46.27
CA ARG A 12 -21.69 32.36 -45.13
C ARG A 12 -21.97 30.89 -44.82
N SER A 13 -22.13 30.03 -45.83
CA SER A 13 -22.30 28.59 -45.64
C SER A 13 -21.08 27.94 -44.99
N ARG A 14 -19.87 28.29 -45.42
CA ARG A 14 -18.63 27.74 -44.85
C ARG A 14 -18.38 28.20 -43.40
N ILE A 15 -18.72 29.44 -43.08
CA ILE A 15 -18.61 29.98 -41.72
C ILE A 15 -19.60 29.27 -40.78
N LEU A 16 -20.85 29.08 -41.21
CA LEU A 16 -21.86 28.38 -40.41
C LEU A 16 -21.52 26.90 -40.23
N THR A 17 -21.01 26.22 -41.26
CA THR A 17 -20.56 24.83 -41.15
C THR A 17 -19.37 24.69 -40.19
N ASN A 18 -18.40 25.60 -40.21
CA ASN A 18 -17.25 25.54 -39.30
C ASN A 18 -17.62 25.81 -37.84
N ILE A 19 -18.54 26.74 -37.57
CA ILE A 19 -19.04 27.01 -36.21
C ILE A 19 -19.80 25.79 -35.66
N LEU A 20 -20.61 25.13 -36.50
CA LEU A 20 -21.33 23.92 -36.11
C LEU A 20 -20.37 22.76 -35.78
N ILE A 21 -19.30 22.58 -36.56
CA ILE A 21 -18.27 21.55 -36.29
C ILE A 21 -17.56 21.82 -34.96
N ILE A 22 -17.22 23.09 -34.65
CA ILE A 22 -16.55 23.44 -33.39
C ILE A 22 -17.44 23.15 -32.18
N ILE A 23 -18.74 23.43 -32.26
CA ILE A 23 -19.70 23.16 -31.17
C ILE A 23 -19.86 21.65 -30.97
N VAL A 24 -19.93 20.85 -32.04
CA VAL A 24 -20.02 19.39 -31.95
C VAL A 24 -18.73 18.77 -31.40
N VAL A 25 -17.56 19.28 -31.79
CA VAL A 25 -16.26 18.83 -31.25
C VAL A 25 -16.12 19.21 -29.76
N ALA A 26 -16.57 20.40 -29.36
CA ALA A 26 -16.57 20.81 -27.95
C ALA A 26 -17.53 19.98 -27.08
N ALA A 27 -18.69 19.60 -27.62
CA ALA A 27 -19.64 18.73 -26.93
C ALA A 27 -19.11 17.29 -26.76
N ILE A 28 -18.39 16.76 -27.75
CA ILE A 28 -17.75 15.44 -27.66
C ILE A 28 -16.57 15.45 -26.67
N ALA A 29 -15.78 16.53 -26.65
CA ALA A 29 -14.70 16.69 -25.67
C ALA A 29 -15.22 16.83 -24.23
N GLY A 30 -16.35 17.52 -24.03
CA GLY A 30 -16.96 17.69 -22.70
C GLY A 30 -17.47 16.38 -22.08
N VAL A 31 -17.97 15.45 -22.90
CA VAL A 31 -18.43 14.12 -22.43
C VAL A 31 -17.24 13.20 -22.12
N LEU A 32 -16.13 13.32 -22.85
CA LEU A 32 -14.93 12.48 -22.64
C LEU A 32 -14.20 12.83 -21.33
N VAL A 33 -14.23 14.09 -20.90
CA VAL A 33 -13.57 14.56 -19.66
C VAL A 33 -14.37 14.20 -18.41
N TRP A 34 -15.69 13.99 -18.50
CA TRP A 34 -16.51 13.60 -17.34
C TRP A 34 -16.41 12.10 -17.01
N THR A 35 -16.02 11.25 -17.98
CA THR A 35 -15.82 9.80 -17.76
C THR A 35 -14.45 9.43 -17.19
N LEU A 36 -13.51 10.37 -17.17
CA LEU A 36 -12.14 10.18 -16.67
C LEU A 36 -11.99 10.88 -15.32
N LYS A 37 -12.73 10.41 -14.30
CA LYS A 37 -12.28 10.65 -12.92
C LYS A 37 -10.94 9.92 -12.78
N PRO A 38 -9.82 10.60 -12.50
CA PRO A 38 -8.58 9.91 -12.24
C PRO A 38 -8.79 9.04 -11.00
N THR A 39 -8.73 7.72 -11.17
CA THR A 39 -8.51 6.81 -10.05
C THR A 39 -7.23 7.24 -9.35
N PRO A 40 -7.18 7.25 -8.01
CA PRO A 40 -5.91 7.47 -7.32
C PRO A 40 -4.97 6.33 -7.74
N GLU A 41 -4.08 6.61 -8.67
CA GLU A 41 -2.92 5.77 -8.93
C GLU A 41 -2.17 5.67 -7.60
N SER A 42 -2.10 4.45 -7.09
CA SER A 42 -1.13 4.09 -6.06
C SER A 42 0.23 4.63 -6.50
N VAL A 43 0.81 5.52 -5.70
CA VAL A 43 2.14 6.08 -5.94
C VAL A 43 3.13 4.91 -5.93
N THR A 44 3.44 4.37 -7.10
CA THR A 44 4.46 3.34 -7.30
C THR A 44 5.83 4.02 -7.29
N GLY A 45 6.27 4.46 -6.11
CA GLY A 45 7.69 4.37 -5.77
C GLY A 45 8.07 2.89 -5.59
N PRO A 46 9.36 2.54 -5.41
CA PRO A 46 9.71 1.20 -5.00
C PRO A 46 9.00 0.88 -3.67
N SER A 47 7.91 0.12 -3.73
CA SER A 47 7.20 -0.34 -2.55
C SER A 47 8.11 -1.34 -1.84
N ALA A 48 8.37 -1.11 -0.55
CA ALA A 48 9.04 -2.11 0.27
C ALA A 48 8.33 -3.47 0.09
N PRO A 49 9.06 -4.60 0.07
CA PRO A 49 8.44 -5.92 -0.01
C PRO A 49 7.37 -6.07 1.07
N SER A 50 6.19 -6.53 0.67
CA SER A 50 5.13 -6.87 1.62
C SER A 50 5.56 -8.06 2.48
N PHE A 51 5.12 -8.03 3.73
CA PHE A 51 5.25 -9.12 4.69
C PHE A 51 4.30 -10.29 4.39
N GLY A 52 3.25 -10.09 3.56
CA GLY A 52 2.34 -11.15 3.15
C GLY A 52 1.19 -11.44 4.13
N PHE A 53 0.89 -10.51 5.05
CA PHE A 53 -0.29 -10.61 5.90
C PHE A 53 -1.59 -10.49 5.10
N ASP A 54 -2.64 -11.18 5.56
CA ASP A 54 -3.98 -11.12 4.96
C ASP A 54 -5.01 -10.70 6.02
N LYS A 55 -5.53 -9.47 5.91
CA LYS A 55 -6.55 -8.92 6.81
C LYS A 55 -7.92 -9.61 6.70
N THR A 56 -8.15 -10.36 5.64
CA THR A 56 -9.42 -11.06 5.38
C THR A 56 -9.36 -12.54 5.79
N SER A 57 -8.20 -13.02 6.21
CA SER A 57 -7.98 -14.39 6.64
C SER A 57 -8.53 -14.61 8.06
N ASP A 58 -9.20 -15.73 8.27
CA ASP A 58 -9.66 -16.17 9.60
C ASP A 58 -8.49 -16.62 10.53
N LYS A 59 -7.28 -16.74 9.99
CA LYS A 59 -6.07 -17.05 10.77
C LYS A 59 -5.59 -15.81 11.51
N LEU A 60 -5.15 -15.99 12.76
CA LEU A 60 -4.44 -14.94 13.48
C LEU A 60 -3.14 -14.58 12.77
N GLN A 61 -2.99 -13.31 12.42
CA GLN A 61 -1.80 -12.77 11.75
C GLN A 61 -0.75 -12.33 12.79
N VAL A 62 0.41 -13.00 12.82
CA VAL A 62 1.43 -12.80 13.87
C VAL A 62 2.77 -12.32 13.29
N GLY A 63 3.24 -11.16 13.71
CA GLY A 63 4.56 -10.63 13.37
C GLY A 63 5.62 -10.94 14.42
N PHE A 64 6.81 -11.32 13.99
CA PHE A 64 8.01 -11.43 14.83
C PHE A 64 9.05 -10.45 14.31
N VAL A 65 9.53 -9.56 15.18
CA VAL A 65 10.56 -8.57 14.85
C VAL A 65 11.83 -8.93 15.60
N LEU A 66 12.88 -9.28 14.85
CA LEU A 66 14.16 -9.77 15.36
C LEU A 66 15.27 -8.74 15.10
N VAL A 67 16.16 -8.56 16.07
CA VAL A 67 17.29 -7.62 15.96
C VAL A 67 18.41 -8.16 15.07
N GLY A 68 18.52 -9.49 14.95
CA GLY A 68 19.51 -10.16 14.13
C GLY A 68 18.88 -11.20 13.18
N PRO A 69 19.73 -11.99 12.50
CA PRO A 69 19.27 -13.04 11.61
C PRO A 69 18.91 -14.30 12.40
N THR A 70 17.91 -15.04 11.93
CA THR A 70 17.52 -16.37 12.41
C THR A 70 18.62 -17.41 12.25
N SER A 71 19.63 -17.13 11.41
CA SER A 71 20.82 -17.97 11.24
C SER A 71 21.94 -17.68 12.25
N ASP A 72 21.67 -16.92 13.32
CA ASP A 72 22.65 -16.62 14.38
C ASP A 72 22.96 -17.82 15.30
N TRP A 73 22.21 -18.92 15.19
CA TRP A 73 22.31 -20.12 16.03
C TRP A 73 22.24 -19.84 17.54
N GLY A 74 21.63 -18.70 17.91
CA GLY A 74 21.56 -18.21 19.28
C GLY A 74 20.18 -17.67 19.57
N PHE A 75 20.13 -16.40 19.99
CA PHE A 75 18.90 -15.79 20.49
C PHE A 75 17.82 -15.67 19.41
N ASN A 76 18.15 -15.13 18.23
CA ASN A 76 17.17 -14.93 17.16
C ASN A 76 16.75 -16.29 16.56
N TYR A 77 17.69 -17.23 16.44
CA TYR A 77 17.40 -18.62 16.08
C TYR A 77 16.36 -19.24 17.01
N GLN A 78 16.55 -19.13 18.33
CA GLN A 78 15.62 -19.73 19.30
C GLN A 78 14.23 -19.08 19.28
N HIS A 79 14.14 -17.75 19.10
CA HIS A 79 12.85 -17.09 18.86
C HIS A 79 12.15 -17.63 17.60
N ASN A 80 12.90 -17.83 16.52
CA ASN A 80 12.36 -18.43 15.30
C ASN A 80 11.97 -19.90 15.49
N GLN A 81 12.71 -20.68 16.28
CA GLN A 81 12.30 -22.05 16.65
C GLN A 81 10.98 -22.04 17.44
N GLY A 82 10.78 -21.07 18.34
CA GLY A 82 9.51 -20.87 19.04
C GLY A 82 8.36 -20.55 18.08
N ARG A 83 8.59 -19.66 17.11
CA ARG A 83 7.63 -19.35 16.03
C ARG A 83 7.26 -20.60 15.22
N LEU A 84 8.26 -21.37 14.77
CA LEU A 84 8.04 -22.59 14.00
C LEU A 84 7.28 -23.65 14.83
N ALA A 85 7.58 -23.77 16.11
CA ALA A 85 6.84 -24.65 17.02
C ALA A 85 5.37 -24.21 17.18
N MET A 86 5.12 -22.90 17.25
CA MET A 86 3.77 -22.34 17.28
C MET A 86 3.01 -22.66 15.98
N GLU A 87 3.62 -22.44 14.82
CA GLU A 87 3.04 -22.80 13.52
C GLU A 87 2.72 -24.30 13.43
N ALA A 88 3.65 -25.16 13.86
CA ALA A 88 3.44 -26.60 13.86
C ALA A 88 2.28 -27.03 14.78
N ARG A 89 2.11 -26.35 15.92
CA ARG A 89 1.09 -26.69 16.92
C ARG A 89 -0.29 -26.16 16.58
N LEU A 90 -0.37 -24.93 16.07
CA LEU A 90 -1.60 -24.18 15.82
C LEU A 90 -2.07 -24.26 14.36
N ARG A 91 -1.18 -24.65 13.43
CA ARG A 91 -1.47 -24.99 12.03
C ARG A 91 -2.27 -23.90 11.32
N ASP A 92 -3.48 -24.22 10.90
CA ASP A 92 -4.40 -23.39 10.14
C ASP A 92 -4.96 -22.22 10.94
N LYS A 93 -4.70 -22.13 12.24
CA LYS A 93 -5.17 -21.02 13.10
C LYS A 93 -4.27 -19.80 13.09
N VAL A 94 -3.03 -19.94 12.59
CA VAL A 94 -2.05 -18.85 12.60
C VAL A 94 -1.37 -18.70 11.25
N HIS A 95 -0.99 -17.48 10.93
CA HIS A 95 -0.01 -17.16 9.89
C HIS A 95 1.06 -16.28 10.52
N THR A 96 2.33 -16.63 10.36
CA THR A 96 3.42 -15.89 10.99
C THR A 96 4.39 -15.33 9.97
N VAL A 97 4.92 -14.14 10.25
CA VAL A 97 5.95 -13.49 9.46
C VAL A 97 7.11 -13.06 10.37
N VAL A 98 8.33 -13.13 9.85
CA VAL A 98 9.55 -12.69 10.51
C VAL A 98 10.15 -11.50 9.76
N ALA A 99 10.52 -10.45 10.50
CA ALA A 99 11.43 -9.40 10.04
C ALA A 99 12.75 -9.53 10.80
N GLU A 100 13.84 -9.74 10.05
CA GLU A 100 15.19 -9.92 10.60
C GLU A 100 16.02 -8.64 10.49
N ASN A 101 17.07 -8.55 11.30
CA ASN A 101 18.07 -7.46 11.24
C ASN A 101 17.47 -6.07 11.44
N ILE A 102 16.48 -5.93 12.32
CA ILE A 102 15.85 -4.64 12.59
C ILE A 102 16.62 -3.93 13.72
N PRO A 103 17.30 -2.80 13.46
CA PRO A 103 18.09 -2.13 14.49
C PRO A 103 17.20 -1.50 15.57
N GLU A 104 17.72 -1.39 16.80
CA GLU A 104 17.07 -0.74 17.95
C GLU A 104 17.03 0.80 17.82
N THR A 105 16.39 1.26 16.75
CA THR A 105 16.26 2.67 16.38
C THR A 105 14.81 2.95 16.00
N ALA A 106 14.51 4.16 15.52
CA ALA A 106 13.19 4.50 14.99
C ALA A 106 12.70 3.57 13.86
N GLU A 107 13.59 2.79 13.24
CA GLU A 107 13.22 1.82 12.21
C GLU A 107 12.32 0.71 12.74
N VAL A 108 12.51 0.23 13.98
CA VAL A 108 11.66 -0.84 14.53
C VAL A 108 10.19 -0.41 14.65
N GLU A 109 9.93 0.86 14.98
CA GLU A 109 8.56 1.40 15.02
C GLU A 109 7.93 1.39 13.63
N ARG A 110 8.69 1.76 12.60
CA ARG A 110 8.21 1.76 11.22
C ARG A 110 7.89 0.36 10.74
N VAL A 111 8.74 -0.61 11.08
CA VAL A 111 8.52 -2.02 10.75
C VAL A 111 7.27 -2.55 11.44
N MET A 112 7.13 -2.34 12.75
CA MET A 112 5.93 -2.76 13.50
C MET A 112 4.67 -2.10 12.92
N GLN A 113 4.69 -0.78 12.68
CA GLN A 113 3.53 -0.10 12.11
C GLN A 113 3.20 -0.60 10.69
N ARG A 114 4.21 -0.92 9.88
CA ARG A 114 3.98 -1.54 8.57
C ARG A 114 3.33 -2.92 8.69
N MET A 115 3.79 -3.77 9.60
CA MET A 115 3.17 -5.07 9.85
C MET A 115 1.69 -4.92 10.22
N ILE A 116 1.35 -3.97 11.10
CA ILE A 116 -0.04 -3.66 11.49
C ILE A 116 -0.85 -3.17 10.28
N ASN A 117 -0.27 -2.25 9.50
CA ASN A 117 -0.92 -1.73 8.30
C ASN A 117 -1.16 -2.82 7.25
N GLU A 118 -0.34 -3.87 7.22
CA GLU A 118 -0.50 -5.02 6.33
C GLU A 118 -1.45 -6.08 6.91
N GLY A 119 -1.62 -6.15 8.24
CA GLY A 119 -2.67 -6.96 8.87
C GLY A 119 -2.28 -7.72 10.12
N ALA A 120 -1.10 -7.49 10.70
CA ALA A 120 -0.69 -8.13 11.94
C ALA A 120 -1.62 -7.75 13.12
N GLU A 121 -2.07 -8.76 13.85
CA GLU A 121 -2.95 -8.64 15.03
C GLU A 121 -2.18 -8.89 16.33
N LEU A 122 -1.04 -9.60 16.24
CA LEU A 122 -0.13 -9.88 17.33
C LEU A 122 1.31 -9.61 16.88
N ILE A 123 2.08 -8.87 17.66
CA ILE A 123 3.50 -8.60 17.40
C ILE A 123 4.37 -9.03 18.58
N TYR A 124 5.35 -9.88 18.30
CA TYR A 124 6.46 -10.20 19.18
C TYR A 124 7.65 -9.31 18.86
N ALA A 125 8.02 -8.43 19.80
CA ALA A 125 9.19 -7.56 19.72
C ALA A 125 10.32 -8.19 20.55
N THR A 126 11.25 -8.89 19.88
CA THR A 126 12.23 -9.76 20.54
C THR A 126 13.59 -9.09 20.70
N SER A 127 13.61 -7.96 21.40
CA SER A 127 14.86 -7.33 21.84
C SER A 127 14.58 -6.39 22.98
N TYR A 128 15.48 -6.33 23.96
CA TYR A 128 15.33 -5.47 25.12
C TYR A 128 15.10 -4.00 24.73
N GLY A 129 15.88 -3.48 23.77
CA GLY A 129 15.76 -2.09 23.31
C GLY A 129 14.49 -1.77 22.52
N TYR A 130 13.63 -2.76 22.23
CA TYR A 130 12.35 -2.52 21.56
C TYR A 130 11.23 -2.06 22.50
N LEU A 131 11.38 -2.15 23.83
CA LEU A 131 10.31 -1.88 24.79
C LEU A 131 9.61 -0.54 24.53
N GLU A 132 10.38 0.54 24.54
CA GLU A 132 9.86 1.90 24.39
C GLU A 132 9.20 2.13 23.01
N SER A 133 9.78 1.54 21.97
CA SER A 133 9.23 1.59 20.62
C SER A 133 7.92 0.79 20.52
N ALA A 134 7.86 -0.40 21.13
CA ALA A 134 6.67 -1.24 21.14
C ALA A 134 5.52 -0.58 21.90
N LEU A 135 5.79 0.04 23.06
CA LEU A 135 4.79 0.79 23.82
C LEU A 135 4.19 1.95 23.02
N ARG A 136 5.02 2.76 22.34
CA ARG A 136 4.54 3.87 21.50
C ARG A 136 3.69 3.41 20.33
N VAL A 137 4.01 2.27 19.71
CA VAL A 137 3.20 1.72 18.62
C VAL A 137 1.91 1.09 19.17
N ALA A 138 1.97 0.39 20.30
CA ALA A 138 0.80 -0.20 20.96
C ALA A 138 -0.24 0.86 21.35
N GLU A 139 0.20 1.99 21.91
CA GLU A 139 -0.69 3.11 22.28
C GLU A 139 -1.51 3.64 21.09
N LYS A 140 -0.93 3.63 19.88
CA LYS A 140 -1.57 4.07 18.64
C LYS A 140 -2.45 2.99 18.00
N ASN A 141 -2.27 1.73 18.37
CA ASN A 141 -2.91 0.57 17.72
C ASN A 141 -3.55 -0.35 18.79
N PRO A 142 -4.60 0.11 19.50
CA PRO A 142 -5.16 -0.60 20.65
C PRO A 142 -5.80 -1.96 20.32
N ASN A 143 -6.05 -2.23 19.04
CA ASN A 143 -6.61 -3.51 18.58
C ASN A 143 -5.52 -4.57 18.31
N VAL A 144 -4.24 -4.21 18.42
CA VAL A 144 -3.11 -5.11 18.18
C VAL A 144 -2.49 -5.49 19.51
N THR A 145 -2.27 -6.78 19.71
CA THR A 145 -1.59 -7.29 20.91
C THR A 145 -0.07 -7.21 20.72
N PHE A 146 0.65 -6.73 21.75
CA PHE A 146 2.10 -6.67 21.74
C PHE A 146 2.69 -7.54 22.84
N MET A 147 3.71 -8.31 22.50
CA MET A 147 4.53 -9.10 23.42
C MET A 147 5.98 -8.62 23.30
N HIS A 148 6.47 -7.95 24.34
CA HIS A 148 7.88 -7.60 24.45
C HIS A 148 8.62 -8.76 25.13
N CYS A 149 9.75 -9.17 24.54
CA CYS A 149 10.54 -10.31 24.98
C CYS A 149 12.02 -9.93 25.18
#